data_AF-A0A2G9PKB5-F1
#
_entry.id   AF-A0A2G9PKB5-F1
#
_cell.length_a   1.000
_cell.length_b   1.000
_cell.length_c   1.000
_cell.angle_alpha   90.00
_cell.angle_beta   90.00
_cell.angle_gamma   90.00
#
_symmetry.space_group_name_H-M   'P 1'
#
loop_
_entity.id
_entity.type
_entity.pdbx_description
1 polymer ?
#
loop_
_entity_poly.entity_id
_entity_poly.type
_entity_poly.pdbx_seq_one_letter_code
_entity_poly.pdbx_strand_id
1 'polypeptide(L)'
;MSKKEVAGRKKSASSSGKADNVALSQKTAEAPSAPRVGVFVCHCGKNIAGVVDVLAVKDFASKLPDVVYAEDNLYTCSDPGQESIKKAIREKSLNRVVVAACSPRLHEPTFRKCVAHAGLNKYLFEMANIREHCSWVHLREPEKATAKAKDIVAMAVAKARLLKALDDFSVAVKNKALVIGGGVAGCQAALDLADMGFKVTLIEKEPSIGGRMAQLDKTFPTMDCSICILGPKLVDVGSHPNITLLANTEVKKVDGYIGNFVVEAETKPRYVDFDKCNACGECIKVCPVAVPSSFEQELKPIRAISPMFPQAVPMKYFIDPDKCIKCYKCAAACERGAIDFTDEAKAHRLEVGTIIVATGCDAFDAAKKPEFG
;
A
#
# COMPACT_ATOMS: atom_id res chain seq x y z
N MET A 1 52.46 23.73 41.50
CA MET A 1 52.54 23.16 40.13
C MET A 1 51.89 21.79 40.19
N SER A 2 50.87 21.35 39.46
CA SER A 2 50.04 21.88 38.38
C SER A 2 48.67 21.17 38.52
N LYS A 3 47.58 21.90 38.27
CA LYS A 3 46.22 21.37 38.12
C LYS A 3 46.12 20.42 36.92
N LYS A 4 45.15 19.48 36.95
CA LYS A 4 44.24 19.20 35.83
C LYS A 4 42.98 18.47 36.30
N GLU A 5 41.86 19.19 36.21
CA GLU A 5 40.47 18.72 36.23
C GLU A 5 40.12 18.01 34.92
N VAL A 6 39.21 17.02 34.96
CA VAL A 6 38.12 16.78 33.97
C VAL A 6 37.00 16.02 34.72
N ALA A 7 36.00 16.71 35.29
CA ALA A 7 34.73 17.15 34.68
C ALA A 7 33.72 16.01 34.43
N GLY A 8 32.67 16.00 35.26
CA GLY A 8 31.56 15.06 35.25
C GLY A 8 30.53 15.29 34.13
N ARG A 9 29.88 14.20 33.73
CA ARG A 9 28.75 14.16 32.78
C ARG A 9 27.56 14.93 33.34
N LYS A 10 27.26 16.09 32.75
CA LYS A 10 25.97 16.78 32.88
C LYS A 10 24.93 16.16 31.96
N LYS A 11 23.72 16.00 32.50
CA LYS A 11 22.46 15.68 31.83
C LYS A 11 22.26 16.59 30.61
N SER A 12 22.08 16.01 29.42
CA SER A 12 21.63 16.74 28.23
C SER A 12 20.12 16.97 28.31
N ALA A 13 19.75 18.24 28.32
CA ALA A 13 18.39 18.72 28.28
C ALA A 13 17.66 18.26 27.01
N SER A 14 16.38 17.91 27.17
CA SER A 14 15.41 17.71 26.10
C SER A 14 15.22 19.02 25.34
N SER A 15 15.79 19.13 24.15
CA SER A 15 15.42 20.17 23.18
C SER A 15 14.13 19.75 22.50
N SER A 16 13.01 20.27 22.97
CA SER A 16 11.75 20.29 22.23
C SER A 16 11.94 21.11 20.96
N GLY A 17 12.28 20.42 19.86
CA GLY A 17 12.26 20.99 18.53
C GLY A 17 10.83 21.37 18.19
N LYS A 18 10.51 22.67 18.33
CA LYS A 18 9.33 23.25 17.70
C LYS A 18 9.45 22.97 16.21
N ALA A 19 8.50 22.22 15.67
CA ALA A 19 8.30 22.15 14.24
C ALA A 19 7.98 23.57 13.76
N ASP A 20 8.95 24.21 13.10
CA ASP A 20 8.73 25.46 12.41
C ASP A 20 7.73 25.19 11.28
N ASN A 21 6.46 25.41 11.57
CA ASN A 21 5.41 25.56 10.57
C ASN A 21 5.76 26.79 9.74
N VAL A 22 6.51 26.58 8.66
CA VAL A 22 6.61 27.56 7.58
C VAL A 22 5.24 27.57 6.89
N ALA A 23 4.34 28.38 7.45
CA ALA A 23 3.14 28.81 6.77
C ALA A 23 3.58 29.59 5.54
N LEU A 24 3.68 28.91 4.38
CA LEU A 24 3.77 29.55 3.10
C LEU A 24 2.46 30.32 2.89
N SER A 25 2.45 31.62 3.23
CA SER A 25 1.35 32.50 2.87
C SER A 25 1.33 32.62 1.34
N GLN A 26 0.52 31.79 0.69
CA GLN A 26 0.29 31.90 -0.74
C GLN A 26 -0.66 33.08 -0.96
N LYS A 27 -0.11 34.14 -1.55
CA LYS A 27 -0.88 35.31 -2.01
C LYS A 27 -2.05 34.81 -2.86
N THR A 28 -3.23 35.31 -2.53
CA THR A 28 -4.47 35.19 -3.29
C THR A 28 -4.22 35.48 -4.78
N ALA A 29 -4.75 34.59 -5.63
CA ALA A 29 -4.54 34.58 -7.06
C ALA A 29 -4.88 35.93 -7.73
N GLU A 30 -3.88 36.53 -8.40
CA GLU A 30 -4.11 37.60 -9.37
C GLU A 30 -5.04 37.11 -10.48
N ALA A 31 -5.88 38.02 -10.99
CA ALA A 31 -6.77 37.77 -12.13
C ALA A 31 -5.99 37.12 -13.29
N PRO A 32 -6.57 36.13 -14.00
CA PRO A 32 -5.81 35.34 -14.96
C PRO A 32 -5.33 36.23 -16.12
N SER A 33 -4.03 36.51 -16.14
CA SER A 33 -3.35 36.97 -17.35
C SER A 33 -3.60 35.97 -18.48
N ALA A 34 -3.59 36.46 -19.73
CA ALA A 34 -3.73 35.61 -20.90
C ALA A 34 -2.79 34.38 -20.81
N PRO A 35 -3.21 33.17 -21.23
CA PRO A 35 -2.37 31.99 -21.10
C PRO A 35 -1.01 32.18 -21.77
N ARG A 36 0.04 31.73 -21.09
CA ARG A 36 1.45 31.74 -21.54
C ARG A 36 2.00 30.35 -21.28
N VAL A 37 1.87 29.50 -22.29
CA VAL A 37 2.17 28.07 -22.21
C VAL A 37 3.61 27.81 -22.61
N GLY A 38 4.34 27.06 -21.78
CA GLY A 38 5.62 26.45 -22.15
C GLY A 38 5.44 24.96 -22.45
N VAL A 39 5.90 24.50 -23.60
CA VAL A 39 5.82 23.07 -24.01
C VAL A 39 7.22 22.45 -23.99
N PHE A 40 7.38 21.33 -23.28
CA PHE A 40 8.65 20.61 -23.18
C PHE A 40 8.48 19.20 -23.73
N VAL A 41 9.19 18.86 -24.81
CA VAL A 41 9.08 17.57 -25.49
C VAL A 41 10.28 16.68 -25.14
N CYS A 42 10.02 15.56 -24.48
CA CYS A 42 11.05 14.65 -24.00
C CYS A 42 11.44 13.64 -25.08
N HIS A 43 12.75 13.38 -25.24
CA HIS A 43 13.24 12.27 -26.07
C HIS A 43 13.21 10.93 -25.33
N CYS A 44 13.35 10.97 -23.99
CA CYS A 44 13.47 9.80 -23.13
C CYS A 44 14.56 8.82 -23.62
N GLY A 45 15.72 9.37 -23.99
CA GLY A 45 16.74 8.64 -24.75
C GLY A 45 16.22 8.27 -26.13
N LYS A 46 16.12 6.96 -26.41
CA LYS A 46 15.50 6.44 -27.65
C LYS A 46 14.06 5.96 -27.48
N ASN A 47 13.50 6.03 -26.26
CA ASN A 47 12.16 5.50 -26.01
C ASN A 47 11.07 6.30 -26.73
N ILE A 48 11.23 7.61 -26.86
CA ILE A 48 10.33 8.47 -27.64
C ILE A 48 10.99 8.81 -28.98
N ALA A 49 12.20 9.37 -28.94
CA ALA A 49 12.91 9.84 -30.13
C ALA A 49 13.31 8.74 -31.13
N GLY A 50 13.24 7.46 -30.74
CA GLY A 50 13.46 6.35 -31.67
C GLY A 50 12.30 6.09 -32.63
N VAL A 51 11.13 6.69 -32.40
CA VAL A 51 9.90 6.47 -33.18
C VAL A 51 9.23 7.80 -33.55
N VAL A 52 9.10 8.69 -32.57
CA VAL A 52 8.48 10.00 -32.74
C VAL A 52 9.57 11.01 -33.09
N ASP A 53 9.38 11.78 -34.16
CA ASP A 53 10.21 12.93 -34.45
C ASP A 53 9.91 14.06 -33.44
N VAL A 54 10.71 14.10 -32.38
CA VAL A 54 10.55 15.04 -31.26
C VAL A 54 10.73 16.48 -31.71
N LEU A 55 11.65 16.74 -32.65
CA LEU A 55 11.89 18.09 -33.17
C LEU A 55 10.66 18.58 -33.94
N ALA A 56 10.09 17.73 -34.80
CA ALA A 56 8.86 18.06 -35.51
C ALA A 56 7.66 18.31 -34.57
N VAL A 57 7.57 17.59 -33.45
CA VAL A 57 6.53 17.82 -32.42
C VAL A 57 6.74 19.16 -31.71
N LYS A 58 7.98 19.48 -31.33
CA LYS A 58 8.33 20.76 -30.69
C LYS A 58 8.08 21.95 -31.63
N ASP A 59 8.47 21.84 -32.90
CA ASP A 59 8.23 22.88 -33.90
C ASP A 59 6.76 23.09 -34.17
N PHE A 60 5.96 22.01 -34.17
CA PHE A 60 4.51 22.11 -34.24
C PHE A 60 3.94 22.79 -32.99
N ALA A 61 4.39 22.40 -31.79
CA ALA A 61 3.90 22.94 -30.53
C ALA A 61 4.13 24.46 -30.42
N SER A 62 5.26 24.96 -30.94
CA SER A 62 5.57 26.40 -30.92
C SER A 62 4.59 27.28 -31.71
N LYS A 63 3.81 26.68 -32.61
CA LYS A 63 2.80 27.38 -33.44
C LYS A 63 1.39 27.33 -32.85
N LEU A 64 1.19 26.62 -31.74
CA LEU A 64 -0.11 26.50 -31.10
C LEU A 64 -0.49 27.80 -30.36
N PRO A 65 -1.79 28.12 -30.26
CA PRO A 65 -2.25 29.32 -29.55
C PRO A 65 -1.72 29.38 -28.12
N ASP A 66 -1.29 30.58 -27.70
CA ASP A 66 -0.78 30.88 -26.35
C ASP A 66 0.53 30.16 -25.96
N VAL A 67 1.14 29.37 -26.86
CA VAL A 67 2.48 28.80 -26.64
C VAL A 67 3.54 29.86 -26.90
N VAL A 68 4.25 30.26 -25.84
CA VAL A 68 5.29 31.30 -25.90
C VAL A 68 6.70 30.73 -25.86
N TYR A 69 6.83 29.44 -25.51
CA TYR A 69 8.10 28.74 -25.44
C TYR A 69 7.90 27.25 -25.74
N ALA A 70 8.73 26.68 -26.60
CA ALA A 70 8.78 25.24 -26.83
C ALA A 70 10.24 24.77 -26.85
N GLU A 71 10.56 23.77 -26.06
CA GLU A 71 11.89 23.17 -25.92
C GLU A 71 11.79 21.66 -26.02
N ASP A 72 12.86 21.03 -26.50
CA ASP A 72 13.04 19.59 -26.44
C ASP A 72 14.31 19.26 -25.65
N ASN A 73 14.31 18.15 -24.91
CA ASN A 73 15.51 17.68 -24.20
C ASN A 73 15.56 16.15 -24.06
N LEU A 74 16.76 15.64 -23.82
CA LEU A 74 17.02 14.19 -23.73
C LEU A 74 16.19 13.52 -22.63
N TYR A 75 16.14 14.13 -21.44
CA TYR A 75 15.44 13.61 -20.27
C TYR A 75 14.80 14.76 -19.48
N THR A 76 13.53 15.05 -19.72
CA THR A 76 12.86 16.18 -19.06
C THR A 76 12.74 16.01 -17.54
N CYS A 77 12.66 14.77 -17.04
CA CYS A 77 12.59 14.49 -15.60
C CYS A 77 13.93 14.58 -14.86
N SER A 78 15.06 14.65 -15.58
CA SER A 78 16.38 14.81 -14.99
C SER A 78 16.56 16.21 -14.37
N ASP A 79 17.55 16.39 -13.50
CA ASP A 79 17.82 17.70 -12.89
C ASP A 79 18.03 18.81 -13.95
N PRO A 80 18.82 18.62 -15.03
CA PRO A 80 18.92 19.62 -16.09
C PRO A 80 17.59 19.94 -16.77
N GLY A 81 16.74 18.93 -16.99
CA GLY A 81 15.43 19.11 -17.61
C GLY A 81 14.45 19.86 -16.69
N GLN A 82 14.49 19.58 -15.39
CA GLN A 82 13.70 20.32 -14.40
C GLN A 82 14.20 21.76 -14.22
N GLU A 83 15.52 21.99 -14.25
CA GLU A 83 16.06 23.36 -14.24
C GLU A 83 15.67 24.15 -15.49
N SER A 84 15.63 23.52 -16.68
CA SER A 84 15.21 24.20 -17.91
C SER A 84 13.75 24.66 -17.81
N ILE A 85 12.87 23.82 -17.27
CA ILE A 85 11.47 24.19 -16.98
C ILE A 85 11.41 25.37 -16.00
N LYS A 86 12.09 25.29 -14.86
CA LYS A 86 12.06 26.34 -13.83
C LYS A 86 12.61 27.67 -14.35
N LYS A 87 13.68 27.62 -15.14
CA LYS A 87 14.28 28.78 -15.80
C LYS A 87 13.30 29.41 -16.78
N ALA A 88 12.69 28.60 -17.66
CA ALA A 88 11.71 29.07 -18.63
C ALA A 88 10.48 29.70 -17.96
N ILE A 89 9.98 29.14 -16.85
CA ILE A 89 8.87 29.73 -16.09
C ILE A 89 9.19 31.17 -15.67
N ARG A 90 10.39 31.41 -15.15
CA ARG A 90 10.83 32.73 -14.69
C ARG A 90 11.13 33.68 -15.84
N GLU A 91 11.94 33.25 -16.81
CA GLU A 91 12.44 34.11 -17.89
C GLU A 91 11.39 34.43 -18.95
N LYS A 92 10.47 33.50 -19.22
CA LYS A 92 9.40 33.68 -20.21
C LYS A 92 8.07 34.04 -19.56
N SER A 93 8.03 34.20 -18.24
CA SER A 93 6.82 34.48 -17.46
C SER A 93 5.70 33.50 -17.81
N LEU A 94 6.00 32.20 -17.80
CA LEU A 94 5.03 31.16 -18.12
C LEU A 94 4.01 31.05 -16.98
N ASN A 95 2.74 30.98 -17.34
CA ASN A 95 1.66 30.71 -16.39
C ASN A 95 1.00 29.34 -16.63
N ARG A 96 1.46 28.56 -17.61
CA ARG A 96 1.06 27.17 -17.87
C ARG A 96 2.28 26.37 -18.36
N VAL A 97 2.36 25.09 -17.99
CA VAL A 97 3.41 24.19 -18.46
C VAL A 97 2.80 22.90 -19.00
N VAL A 98 3.23 22.48 -20.18
CA VAL A 98 2.91 21.19 -20.78
C VAL A 98 4.18 20.39 -20.94
N VAL A 99 4.23 19.17 -20.41
CA VAL A 99 5.34 18.23 -20.65
C VAL A 99 4.84 17.07 -21.50
N ALA A 100 5.39 16.92 -22.70
CA ALA A 100 5.12 15.83 -23.62
C ALA A 100 6.16 14.71 -23.42
N ALA A 101 5.81 13.69 -22.64
CA ALA A 101 6.74 12.65 -22.22
C ALA A 101 6.02 11.32 -21.92
N CYS A 102 6.23 10.78 -20.72
CA CYS A 102 5.66 9.52 -20.23
C CYS A 102 4.27 9.70 -19.62
N SER A 103 3.75 8.63 -19.03
CA SER A 103 2.47 8.61 -18.32
C SER A 103 2.42 9.55 -17.11
N PRO A 104 1.34 10.33 -16.92
CA PRO A 104 1.14 11.13 -15.71
C PRO A 104 1.15 10.29 -14.43
N ARG A 105 0.76 9.00 -14.51
CA ARG A 105 0.83 8.07 -13.37
C ARG A 105 2.24 7.85 -12.83
N LEU A 106 3.27 8.20 -13.60
CA LEU A 106 4.67 8.08 -13.21
C LEU A 106 5.24 9.41 -12.71
N HIS A 107 5.23 10.46 -13.55
CA HIS A 107 5.97 11.70 -13.27
C HIS A 107 5.10 12.96 -13.11
N GLU A 108 3.77 12.87 -13.10
CA GLU A 108 2.93 14.04 -12.75
C GLU A 108 3.30 14.63 -11.38
N PRO A 109 3.49 13.82 -10.30
CA PRO A 109 3.93 14.37 -9.01
C PRO A 109 5.32 15.02 -9.08
N THR A 110 6.23 14.49 -9.90
CA THR A 110 7.58 15.04 -10.10
C THR A 110 7.51 16.44 -10.73
N PHE A 111 6.79 16.58 -11.84
CA PHE A 111 6.68 17.86 -12.53
C PHE A 111 5.81 18.88 -11.78
N ARG A 112 4.78 18.43 -11.06
CA ARG A 112 4.03 19.28 -10.14
C ARG A 112 4.92 19.94 -9.08
N LYS A 113 5.84 19.18 -8.48
CA LYS A 113 6.84 19.72 -7.55
C LYS A 113 7.81 20.68 -8.26
N CYS A 114 8.27 20.30 -9.46
CA CYS A 114 9.18 21.12 -10.27
C CYS A 114 8.60 22.53 -10.55
N VAL A 115 7.38 22.61 -11.08
CA VAL A 115 6.75 23.89 -11.40
C VAL A 115 6.40 24.69 -10.14
N ALA A 116 6.01 24.01 -9.04
CA ALA A 116 5.77 24.65 -7.75
C ALA A 116 7.04 25.31 -7.18
N HIS A 117 8.21 24.67 -7.33
CA HIS A 117 9.50 25.27 -6.94
C HIS A 117 9.88 26.51 -7.77
N ALA A 118 9.27 26.71 -8.94
CA ALA A 118 9.39 27.94 -9.72
C ALA A 118 8.33 29.00 -9.37
N GLY A 119 7.42 28.72 -8.44
CA GLY A 119 6.33 29.62 -8.06
C GLY A 119 5.06 29.46 -8.89
N LEU A 120 5.00 28.49 -9.82
CA LEU A 120 3.79 28.20 -10.59
C LEU A 120 2.89 27.23 -9.83
N ASN A 121 1.59 27.54 -9.74
CA ASN A 121 0.62 26.63 -9.12
C ASN A 121 0.65 25.26 -9.83
N LYS A 122 0.78 24.17 -9.05
CA LYS A 122 0.98 22.82 -9.57
C LYS A 122 -0.18 22.26 -10.40
N TYR A 123 -1.36 22.87 -10.33
CA TYR A 123 -2.53 22.50 -11.14
C TYR A 123 -2.60 23.26 -12.47
N LEU A 124 -1.65 24.16 -12.72
CA LEU A 124 -1.44 24.83 -14.01
C LEU A 124 -0.42 24.07 -14.89
N PHE A 125 -0.19 22.80 -14.56
CA PHE A 125 0.65 21.85 -15.28
C PHE A 125 -0.21 20.76 -15.93
N GLU A 126 0.09 20.42 -17.18
CA GLU A 126 -0.54 19.32 -17.91
C GLU A 126 0.51 18.39 -18.51
N MET A 127 0.19 17.10 -18.62
CA MET A 127 1.09 16.08 -19.14
C MET A 127 0.52 15.46 -20.42
N ALA A 128 1.30 15.47 -21.49
CA ALA A 128 1.01 14.81 -22.75
C ALA A 128 1.75 13.47 -22.82
N ASN A 129 1.03 12.35 -22.71
CA ASN A 129 1.65 11.02 -22.77
C ASN A 129 1.92 10.62 -24.23
N ILE A 130 3.16 10.80 -24.67
CA ILE A 130 3.63 10.43 -26.01
C ILE A 130 4.59 9.23 -25.99
N ARG A 131 4.80 8.58 -24.83
CA ARG A 131 5.59 7.36 -24.69
C ARG A 131 4.72 6.11 -24.67
N GLU A 132 4.10 5.81 -23.53
CA GLU A 132 3.26 4.62 -23.37
C GLU A 132 2.06 4.63 -24.32
N HIS A 133 1.51 5.80 -24.63
CA HIS A 133 0.33 5.93 -25.49
C HIS A 133 0.66 6.29 -26.96
N CYS A 134 1.94 6.44 -27.29
CA CYS A 134 2.36 6.76 -28.65
C CYS A 134 3.62 5.98 -29.08
N SER A 135 4.82 6.44 -28.72
CA SER A 135 6.07 5.88 -29.27
C SER A 135 6.21 4.36 -29.06
N TRP A 136 5.88 3.84 -27.88
CA TRP A 136 6.04 2.41 -27.57
C TRP A 136 5.06 1.50 -28.29
N VAL A 137 3.90 2.02 -28.70
CA VAL A 137 2.82 1.23 -29.32
C VAL A 137 2.75 1.41 -30.84
N HIS A 138 3.48 2.37 -31.41
CA HIS A 138 3.52 2.68 -32.86
C HIS A 138 4.91 2.56 -33.47
N LEU A 139 5.74 1.64 -32.94
CA LEU A 139 7.14 1.43 -33.36
C LEU A 139 7.33 1.25 -34.87
N ARG A 140 6.33 0.70 -35.57
CA ARG A 140 6.37 0.40 -37.02
C ARG A 140 5.75 1.49 -37.89
N GLU A 141 5.19 2.54 -37.29
CA GLU A 141 4.48 3.61 -38.00
C GLU A 141 4.95 5.00 -37.52
N PRO A 142 6.25 5.34 -37.66
CA PRO A 142 6.86 6.53 -37.06
C PRO A 142 6.23 7.86 -37.54
N GLU A 143 5.82 7.94 -38.80
CA GLU A 143 5.13 9.12 -39.35
C GLU A 143 3.78 9.35 -38.66
N LYS A 144 2.98 8.29 -38.52
CA LYS A 144 1.69 8.34 -37.82
C LYS A 144 1.86 8.54 -36.33
N ALA A 145 2.90 7.96 -35.72
CA ALA A 145 3.26 8.19 -34.33
C ALA A 145 3.59 9.67 -34.08
N THR A 146 4.33 10.30 -35.00
CA THR A 146 4.66 11.71 -34.93
C THR A 146 3.42 12.59 -35.10
N ALA A 147 2.54 12.28 -36.05
CA ALA A 147 1.26 12.98 -36.21
C ALA A 147 0.40 12.86 -34.93
N LYS A 148 0.26 11.64 -34.39
CA LYS A 148 -0.46 11.41 -33.14
C LYS A 148 0.14 12.17 -31.96
N ALA A 149 1.48 12.22 -31.85
CA ALA A 149 2.15 12.96 -30.78
C ALA A 149 1.85 14.47 -30.87
N LYS A 150 1.82 15.04 -32.08
CA LYS A 150 1.40 16.44 -32.31
C LYS A 150 -0.03 16.67 -31.81
N ASP A 151 -0.96 15.79 -32.15
CA ASP A 151 -2.35 15.91 -31.71
C ASP A 151 -2.49 15.81 -30.19
N ILE A 152 -1.80 14.86 -29.54
CA ILE A 152 -1.79 14.73 -28.08
C ILE A 152 -1.25 16.01 -27.42
N VAL A 153 -0.18 16.60 -27.97
CA VAL A 153 0.36 17.87 -27.47
C VAL A 153 -0.63 19.02 -27.68
N ALA A 154 -1.29 19.09 -28.83
CA ALA A 154 -2.32 20.10 -29.09
C ALA A 154 -3.49 19.98 -28.11
N MET A 155 -3.95 18.76 -27.81
CA MET A 155 -4.99 18.50 -26.82
C MET A 155 -4.57 18.93 -25.41
N ALA A 156 -3.33 18.61 -25.01
CA ALA A 156 -2.80 19.01 -23.71
C ALA A 156 -2.66 20.53 -23.59
N VAL A 157 -2.19 21.22 -24.63
CA VAL A 157 -2.14 22.68 -24.68
C VAL A 157 -3.54 23.28 -24.62
N ALA A 158 -4.51 22.74 -25.38
CA ALA A 158 -5.89 23.21 -25.36
C ALA A 158 -6.50 23.13 -23.95
N LYS A 159 -6.27 22.03 -23.23
CA LYS A 159 -6.68 21.88 -21.82
C LYS A 159 -5.91 22.82 -20.90
N ALA A 160 -4.59 22.93 -21.06
CA ALA A 160 -3.72 23.77 -20.24
C ALA A 160 -4.17 25.24 -20.22
N ARG A 161 -4.61 25.76 -21.37
CA ARG A 161 -5.14 27.13 -21.50
C ARG A 161 -6.34 27.40 -20.59
N LEU A 162 -7.13 26.37 -20.27
CA LEU A 162 -8.32 26.46 -19.43
C LEU A 162 -8.10 25.99 -17.98
N LEU A 163 -6.91 25.50 -17.64
CA LEU A 163 -6.58 25.13 -16.26
C LEU A 163 -6.69 26.33 -15.32
N LYS A 164 -7.12 26.05 -14.10
CA LYS A 164 -7.23 27.01 -13.00
C LYS A 164 -6.26 26.62 -11.89
N ALA A 165 -5.74 27.63 -11.19
CA ALA A 165 -5.00 27.39 -9.97
C ALA A 165 -5.95 26.76 -8.95
N LEU A 166 -5.50 25.69 -8.29
CA LEU A 166 -6.23 25.04 -7.21
C LEU A 166 -5.33 24.97 -5.98
N ASP A 167 -5.96 24.87 -4.81
CA ASP A 167 -5.27 24.70 -3.54
C ASP A 167 -5.32 23.25 -3.09
N ASP A 168 -4.28 22.84 -2.36
CA ASP A 168 -4.31 21.57 -1.65
C ASP A 168 -5.25 21.68 -0.45
N PHE A 169 -6.12 20.68 -0.30
CA PHE A 169 -6.83 20.49 0.96
C PHE A 169 -6.00 19.57 1.86
N SER A 170 -5.83 19.98 3.12
CA SER A 170 -5.21 19.15 4.14
C SER A 170 -6.27 18.36 4.89
N VAL A 171 -6.00 17.08 5.15
CA VAL A 171 -6.88 16.21 5.92
C VAL A 171 -6.12 15.65 7.11
N ALA A 172 -6.81 15.51 8.25
CA ALA A 172 -6.23 14.86 9.43
C ALA A 172 -5.98 13.37 9.13
N VAL A 173 -4.92 12.80 9.71
CA VAL A 173 -4.59 11.38 9.59
C VAL A 173 -4.82 10.72 10.94
N LYS A 174 -5.65 9.69 10.98
CA LYS A 174 -5.83 8.86 12.18
C LYS A 174 -4.55 8.06 12.43
N ASN A 175 -3.96 8.18 13.63
CA ASN A 175 -2.77 7.45 14.05
C ASN A 175 -3.08 5.98 14.42
N LYS A 176 -3.75 5.27 13.50
CA LYS A 176 -4.10 3.85 13.61
C LYS A 176 -3.89 3.19 12.26
N ALA A 177 -3.28 2.01 12.25
CA ALA A 177 -3.08 1.22 11.04
C ALA A 177 -3.91 -0.06 11.09
N LEU A 178 -4.38 -0.50 9.92
CA LEU A 178 -4.95 -1.82 9.71
C LEU A 178 -3.99 -2.66 8.87
N VAL A 179 -3.74 -3.90 9.30
CA VAL A 179 -3.05 -4.91 8.50
C VAL A 179 -4.03 -6.04 8.19
N ILE A 180 -4.15 -6.41 6.92
CA ILE A 180 -5.07 -7.46 6.44
C ILE A 180 -4.23 -8.66 5.98
N GLY A 181 -4.30 -9.76 6.74
CA GLY A 181 -3.53 -10.98 6.54
C GLY A 181 -2.40 -11.12 7.56
N GLY A 182 -2.45 -12.19 8.36
CA GLY A 182 -1.53 -12.55 9.42
C GLY A 182 -0.46 -13.57 9.01
N GLY A 183 -0.03 -13.56 7.75
CA GLY A 183 1.21 -14.25 7.34
C GLY A 183 2.46 -13.52 7.84
N VAL A 184 3.65 -14.02 7.51
CA VAL A 184 4.93 -13.42 7.92
C VAL A 184 5.05 -11.93 7.55
N ALA A 185 4.55 -11.53 6.37
CA ALA A 185 4.58 -10.15 5.90
C ALA A 185 3.70 -9.23 6.76
N GLY A 186 2.46 -9.65 7.06
CA GLY A 186 1.55 -8.87 7.88
C GLY A 186 1.97 -8.83 9.35
N CYS A 187 2.48 -9.94 9.89
CA CYS A 187 3.05 -9.98 11.23
C CYS A 187 4.21 -8.99 11.36
N GLN A 188 5.14 -8.97 10.39
CA GLN A 188 6.26 -8.02 10.41
C GLN A 188 5.77 -6.57 10.32
N ALA A 189 4.87 -6.27 9.39
CA ALA A 189 4.33 -4.92 9.24
C ALA A 189 3.60 -4.44 10.51
N ALA A 190 2.88 -5.33 11.19
CA ALA A 190 2.20 -5.02 12.44
C ALA A 190 3.18 -4.74 13.58
N LEU A 191 4.22 -5.59 13.73
CA LEU A 191 5.27 -5.39 14.74
C LEU A 191 6.02 -4.08 14.52
N ASP A 192 6.51 -3.82 13.31
CA ASP A 192 7.27 -2.60 13.02
C ASP A 192 6.48 -1.33 13.34
N LEU A 193 5.19 -1.28 12.97
CA LEU A 193 4.32 -0.15 13.27
C LEU A 193 4.03 -0.03 14.78
N ALA A 194 3.82 -1.16 15.44
CA ALA A 194 3.50 -1.21 16.87
C ALA A 194 4.71 -0.80 17.73
N ASP A 195 5.92 -1.19 17.35
CA ASP A 195 7.20 -0.83 17.97
C ASP A 195 7.52 0.67 17.77
N MET A 196 7.10 1.25 16.64
CA MET A 196 7.13 2.71 16.44
C MET A 196 6.09 3.48 17.28
N GLY A 197 5.22 2.77 18.01
CA GLY A 197 4.21 3.34 18.90
C GLY A 197 2.84 3.57 18.26
N PHE A 198 2.60 3.12 17.03
CA PHE A 198 1.28 3.22 16.41
C PHE A 198 0.34 2.12 16.91
N LYS A 199 -0.95 2.43 17.01
CA LYS A 199 -1.97 1.42 17.27
C LYS A 199 -2.27 0.66 15.97
N VAL A 200 -2.17 -0.66 16.03
CA VAL A 200 -2.36 -1.54 14.88
C VAL A 200 -3.50 -2.50 15.16
N THR A 201 -4.40 -2.67 14.20
CA THR A 201 -5.31 -3.82 14.17
C THR A 201 -4.81 -4.79 13.10
N LEU A 202 -4.59 -6.06 13.46
CA LEU A 202 -4.22 -7.12 12.52
C LEU A 202 -5.43 -8.05 12.35
N ILE A 203 -5.97 -8.10 11.14
CA ILE A 203 -7.08 -8.99 10.79
C ILE A 203 -6.51 -10.24 10.09
N GLU A 204 -6.89 -11.41 10.57
CA GLU A 204 -6.58 -12.70 9.94
C GLU A 204 -7.87 -13.48 9.69
N LYS A 205 -8.04 -13.93 8.45
CA LYS A 205 -9.22 -14.68 7.99
C LYS A 205 -9.34 -16.02 8.71
N GLU A 206 -8.23 -16.70 8.88
CA GLU A 206 -8.16 -18.03 9.49
C GLU A 206 -8.16 -17.94 11.02
N PRO A 207 -8.45 -19.04 11.74
CA PRO A 207 -8.48 -19.06 13.19
C PRO A 207 -7.16 -18.70 13.89
N SER A 208 -6.04 -18.75 13.16
CA SER A 208 -4.67 -18.48 13.61
C SER A 208 -3.87 -17.68 12.58
N ILE A 209 -2.94 -16.84 13.06
CA ILE A 209 -1.88 -16.25 12.25
C ILE A 209 -0.78 -17.28 11.95
N GLY A 210 0.09 -16.96 10.98
CA GLY A 210 1.20 -17.78 10.51
C GLY A 210 1.27 -17.90 8.99
N GLY A 211 0.09 -17.95 8.34
CA GLY A 211 -0.05 -18.08 6.89
C GLY A 211 0.66 -19.32 6.33
N ARG A 212 1.03 -19.25 5.04
CA ARG A 212 1.71 -20.35 4.33
C ARG A 212 3.04 -20.75 4.96
N MET A 213 3.76 -19.80 5.55
CA MET A 213 5.06 -20.07 6.15
C MET A 213 4.98 -21.06 7.32
N ALA A 214 3.88 -21.05 8.09
CA ALA A 214 3.66 -22.01 9.16
C ALA A 214 3.48 -23.46 8.65
N GLN A 215 3.10 -23.64 7.38
CA GLN A 215 2.95 -24.95 6.74
C GLN A 215 4.29 -25.54 6.26
N LEU A 216 5.33 -24.72 6.13
CA LEU A 216 6.64 -25.18 5.67
C LEU A 216 7.37 -25.91 6.78
N ASP A 217 8.15 -26.95 6.45
CA ASP A 217 9.09 -27.54 7.40
C ASP A 217 10.32 -26.65 7.58
N LYS A 218 10.98 -26.32 6.46
CA LYS A 218 12.22 -25.53 6.41
C LYS A 218 12.16 -24.38 5.42
N THR A 219 13.02 -23.38 5.61
CA THR A 219 13.14 -22.21 4.74
C THR A 219 14.54 -22.09 4.14
N PHE A 220 14.62 -22.09 2.81
CA PHE A 220 15.87 -21.79 2.09
C PHE A 220 16.21 -20.28 2.21
N PRO A 221 17.49 -19.88 2.07
CA PRO A 221 18.66 -20.71 1.81
C PRO A 221 19.32 -21.29 3.07
N THR A 222 18.94 -20.83 4.26
CA THR A 222 19.59 -21.23 5.53
C THR A 222 19.19 -22.63 5.99
N MET A 223 18.07 -23.15 5.50
CA MET A 223 17.47 -24.43 5.88
C MET A 223 17.05 -24.49 7.36
N ASP A 224 16.78 -23.33 7.96
CA ASP A 224 16.18 -23.23 9.28
C ASP A 224 14.76 -23.81 9.27
N CYS A 225 14.32 -24.32 10.42
CA CYS A 225 12.92 -24.70 10.59
C CYS A 225 12.05 -23.43 10.56
N SER A 226 10.94 -23.47 9.81
CA SER A 226 10.07 -22.29 9.59
C SER A 226 9.53 -21.71 10.91
N ILE A 227 9.14 -22.58 11.84
CA ILE A 227 8.56 -22.16 13.12
C ILE A 227 9.61 -21.56 14.05
N CYS A 228 10.89 -21.91 13.90
CA CYS A 228 11.96 -21.31 14.72
C CYS A 228 12.09 -19.81 14.46
N ILE A 229 11.83 -19.36 13.24
CA ILE A 229 11.91 -17.95 12.85
C ILE A 229 10.54 -17.25 12.89
N LEU A 230 9.47 -17.97 12.60
CA LEU A 230 8.11 -17.42 12.57
C LEU A 230 7.47 -17.41 13.97
N GLY A 231 7.63 -18.48 14.74
CA GLY A 231 6.98 -18.70 16.04
C GLY A 231 7.15 -17.53 17.01
N PRO A 232 8.38 -17.02 17.26
CA PRO A 232 8.59 -15.84 18.10
C PRO A 232 7.78 -14.63 17.64
N LYS A 233 7.74 -14.35 16.32
CA LYS A 233 6.96 -13.24 15.75
C LYS A 233 5.46 -13.41 15.99
N LEU A 234 4.94 -14.64 15.89
CA LEU A 234 3.52 -14.88 16.17
C LEU A 234 3.20 -14.59 17.63
N VAL A 235 4.06 -15.02 18.56
CA VAL A 235 3.91 -14.75 19.99
C VAL A 235 4.00 -13.25 20.29
N ASP A 236 4.97 -12.56 19.70
CA ASP A 236 5.14 -11.12 19.85
C ASP A 236 3.87 -10.39 19.37
N VAL A 237 3.38 -10.71 18.16
CA VAL A 237 2.13 -10.16 17.62
C VAL A 237 0.94 -10.43 18.54
N GLY A 238 0.81 -11.66 19.04
CA GLY A 238 -0.31 -12.08 19.89
C GLY A 238 -0.32 -11.44 21.28
N SER A 239 0.81 -10.87 21.73
CA SER A 239 0.98 -10.30 23.07
C SER A 239 1.34 -8.81 23.09
N HIS A 240 1.58 -8.20 21.92
CA HIS A 240 2.03 -6.80 21.85
C HIS A 240 0.93 -5.81 22.31
N PRO A 241 1.21 -4.87 23.23
CA PRO A 241 0.22 -3.93 23.78
C PRO A 241 -0.35 -2.88 22.78
N ASN A 242 0.21 -2.80 21.58
CA ASN A 242 -0.21 -1.88 20.52
C ASN A 242 -0.88 -2.61 19.35
N ILE A 243 -0.90 -3.94 19.36
CA ILE A 243 -1.54 -4.75 18.33
C ILE A 243 -2.84 -5.33 18.89
N THR A 244 -3.93 -5.08 18.19
CA THR A 244 -5.20 -5.80 18.38
C THR A 244 -5.31 -6.87 17.31
N LEU A 245 -5.14 -8.13 17.70
CA LEU A 245 -5.27 -9.28 16.80
C LEU A 245 -6.73 -9.74 16.72
N LEU A 246 -7.31 -9.67 15.53
CA LEU A 246 -8.63 -10.20 15.19
C LEU A 246 -8.46 -11.39 14.24
N ALA A 247 -8.19 -12.58 14.79
CA ALA A 247 -8.18 -13.83 14.03
C ALA A 247 -9.59 -14.38 13.83
N ASN A 248 -9.81 -15.21 12.81
CA ASN A 248 -11.13 -15.65 12.33
C ASN A 248 -12.02 -14.49 11.86
N THR A 249 -11.40 -13.44 11.32
CA THR A 249 -12.06 -12.17 10.97
C THR A 249 -11.77 -11.78 9.53
N GLU A 250 -12.79 -11.33 8.81
CA GLU A 250 -12.68 -10.89 7.42
C GLU A 250 -13.12 -9.45 7.25
N VAL A 251 -12.40 -8.69 6.44
CA VAL A 251 -12.85 -7.37 5.99
C VAL A 251 -13.98 -7.54 4.97
N LYS A 252 -15.10 -6.87 5.20
CA LYS A 252 -16.28 -6.90 4.32
C LYS A 252 -16.35 -5.65 3.44
N LYS A 253 -16.00 -4.48 3.99
CA LYS A 253 -16.09 -3.21 3.28
C LYS A 253 -15.03 -2.22 3.75
N VAL A 254 -14.53 -1.41 2.82
CA VAL A 254 -13.62 -0.28 3.10
C VAL A 254 -14.17 0.96 2.42
N ASP A 255 -14.53 1.96 3.21
CA ASP A 255 -14.94 3.29 2.75
C ASP A 255 -13.92 4.36 3.19
N GLY A 256 -14.02 5.55 2.58
CA GLY A 256 -13.21 6.71 2.94
C GLY A 256 -12.00 6.93 2.03
N TYR A 257 -10.99 7.62 2.54
CA TYR A 257 -9.79 8.02 1.80
C TYR A 257 -8.58 8.05 2.74
N ILE A 258 -7.39 8.29 2.16
CA ILE A 258 -6.12 8.30 2.91
C ILE A 258 -6.22 9.13 4.21
N GLY A 259 -5.84 8.53 5.33
CA GLY A 259 -5.93 9.13 6.66
C GLY A 259 -7.27 8.94 7.38
N ASN A 260 -8.35 8.60 6.68
CA ASN A 260 -9.72 8.55 7.21
C ASN A 260 -10.53 7.38 6.65
N PHE A 261 -9.98 6.16 6.71
CA PHE A 261 -10.72 4.97 6.32
C PHE A 261 -11.69 4.53 7.43
N VAL A 262 -12.83 3.99 6.99
CA VAL A 262 -13.78 3.26 7.82
C VAL A 262 -13.87 1.85 7.25
N VAL A 263 -13.52 0.86 8.06
CA VAL A 263 -13.45 -0.54 7.66
C VAL A 263 -14.48 -1.32 8.46
N GLU A 264 -15.34 -2.02 7.74
CA GLU A 264 -16.27 -2.99 8.31
C GLU A 264 -15.66 -4.38 8.19
N ALA A 265 -15.58 -5.08 9.32
CA ALA A 265 -15.06 -6.44 9.38
C ALA A 265 -15.97 -7.32 10.26
N GLU A 266 -15.87 -8.63 10.08
CA GLU A 266 -16.71 -9.59 10.78
C GLU A 266 -15.88 -10.75 11.28
N THR A 267 -15.91 -10.99 12.60
CA THR A 267 -15.36 -12.21 13.18
C THR A 267 -16.42 -13.31 13.09
N LYS A 268 -16.06 -14.41 12.44
CA LYS A 268 -16.92 -15.60 12.36
C LYS A 268 -17.04 -16.26 13.75
N PRO A 269 -18.18 -16.89 14.07
CA PRO A 269 -18.33 -17.61 15.32
C PRO A 269 -17.29 -18.73 15.41
N ARG A 270 -16.66 -18.86 16.58
CA ARG A 270 -15.73 -19.95 16.89
C ARG A 270 -16.44 -21.09 17.60
N TYR A 271 -17.62 -20.82 18.17
CA TYR A 271 -18.35 -21.69 19.09
C TYR A 271 -17.53 -22.13 20.32
N VAL A 272 -16.48 -21.36 20.61
CA VAL A 272 -15.56 -21.55 21.72
C VAL A 272 -15.27 -20.17 22.28
N ASP A 273 -15.66 -19.96 23.53
CA ASP A 273 -15.35 -18.80 24.32
C ASP A 273 -13.83 -18.64 24.44
N PHE A 274 -13.35 -17.52 23.91
CA PHE A 274 -11.94 -17.24 23.77
C PHE A 274 -11.22 -17.13 25.12
N ASP A 275 -11.87 -16.56 26.13
CA ASP A 275 -11.26 -16.31 27.44
C ASP A 275 -11.32 -17.55 28.33
N LYS A 276 -12.37 -18.35 28.19
CA LYS A 276 -12.49 -19.61 28.94
C LYS A 276 -11.63 -20.73 28.37
N CYS A 277 -11.37 -20.79 27.07
CA CYS A 277 -10.59 -21.86 26.47
C CYS A 277 -9.12 -21.84 26.90
N ASN A 278 -8.59 -22.96 27.40
CA ASN A 278 -7.17 -23.13 27.73
C ASN A 278 -6.44 -24.11 26.80
N ALA A 279 -7.06 -24.51 25.69
CA ALA A 279 -6.46 -25.38 24.67
C ALA A 279 -5.96 -26.76 25.17
N CYS A 280 -6.58 -27.34 26.21
CA CYS A 280 -6.13 -28.60 26.83
C CYS A 280 -6.26 -29.87 25.97
N GLY A 281 -7.18 -29.90 24.99
CA GLY A 281 -7.34 -31.02 24.06
C GLY A 281 -8.36 -32.10 24.43
N GLU A 282 -9.02 -32.02 25.59
CA GLU A 282 -10.03 -33.02 25.98
C GLU A 282 -11.21 -33.11 25.00
N CYS A 283 -11.62 -31.97 24.43
CA CYS A 283 -12.70 -31.92 23.45
C CYS A 283 -12.37 -32.60 22.11
N ILE A 284 -11.10 -32.67 21.72
CA ILE A 284 -10.65 -33.38 20.50
C ILE A 284 -10.82 -34.90 20.67
N LYS A 285 -10.48 -35.42 21.86
CA LYS A 285 -10.48 -36.88 22.14
C LYS A 285 -11.86 -37.50 21.98
N VAL A 286 -12.91 -36.73 22.28
CA VAL A 286 -14.31 -37.19 22.27
C VAL A 286 -15.05 -36.87 20.96
N CYS A 287 -14.46 -36.09 20.06
CA CYS A 287 -15.09 -35.70 18.80
C CYS A 287 -15.13 -36.90 17.82
N PRO A 288 -16.32 -37.39 17.41
CA PRO A 288 -16.42 -38.54 16.52
C PRO A 288 -16.14 -38.19 15.05
N VAL A 289 -16.21 -36.92 14.68
CA VAL A 289 -16.01 -36.45 13.30
C VAL A 289 -14.52 -36.37 12.98
N ALA A 290 -14.14 -36.87 11.81
CA ALA A 290 -12.82 -36.68 11.21
C ALA A 290 -12.98 -35.97 9.86
N VAL A 291 -12.24 -34.88 9.63
CA VAL A 291 -12.32 -34.07 8.42
C VAL A 291 -10.94 -33.76 7.86
N PRO A 292 -10.75 -33.65 6.54
CA PRO A 292 -9.48 -33.24 5.96
C PRO A 292 -9.04 -31.86 6.49
N SER A 293 -7.78 -31.73 6.89
CA SER A 293 -7.22 -30.47 7.36
C SER A 293 -6.79 -29.60 6.19
N SER A 294 -7.34 -28.39 6.09
CA SER A 294 -6.91 -27.38 5.12
C SER A 294 -5.44 -26.97 5.35
N PHE A 295 -4.99 -26.93 6.60
CA PHE A 295 -3.59 -26.63 6.94
C PHE A 295 -2.64 -27.72 6.40
N GLU A 296 -3.03 -28.98 6.46
CA GLU A 296 -2.23 -30.14 6.00
C GLU A 296 -2.44 -30.45 4.51
N GLN A 297 -3.03 -29.53 3.74
CA GLN A 297 -3.36 -29.71 2.32
C GLN A 297 -4.21 -30.98 2.06
N GLU A 298 -5.18 -31.23 2.95
CA GLU A 298 -6.11 -32.36 2.89
C GLU A 298 -5.46 -33.76 3.07
N LEU A 299 -4.15 -33.82 3.32
CA LEU A 299 -3.41 -35.08 3.46
C LEU A 299 -3.62 -35.77 4.81
N LYS A 300 -4.12 -35.05 5.81
CA LYS A 300 -4.30 -35.56 7.17
C LYS A 300 -5.65 -35.14 7.75
N PRO A 301 -6.38 -36.05 8.43
CA PRO A 301 -7.61 -35.69 9.09
C PRO A 301 -7.35 -34.98 10.44
N ILE A 302 -8.22 -34.01 10.74
CA ILE A 302 -8.40 -33.36 12.05
C ILE A 302 -9.82 -33.61 12.55
N ARG A 303 -10.12 -33.19 13.78
CA ARG A 303 -11.47 -33.24 14.35
C ARG A 303 -12.24 -31.98 14.02
N ALA A 304 -13.57 -32.02 14.03
CA ALA A 304 -14.41 -30.84 13.79
C ALA A 304 -14.19 -29.72 14.82
N ILE A 305 -13.71 -30.05 16.02
CA ILE A 305 -13.15 -29.10 16.99
C ILE A 305 -11.65 -29.31 17.08
N SER A 306 -10.85 -28.31 16.73
CA SER A 306 -9.39 -28.40 16.80
C SER A 306 -8.73 -27.02 16.83
N PRO A 307 -7.45 -26.90 17.22
CA PRO A 307 -6.63 -25.77 16.79
C PRO A 307 -6.32 -25.88 15.29
N MET A 308 -5.87 -24.79 14.68
CA MET A 308 -5.48 -24.79 13.26
C MET A 308 -4.20 -25.63 13.03
N PHE A 309 -3.21 -25.46 13.90
CA PHE A 309 -1.97 -26.24 13.96
C PHE A 309 -1.40 -26.19 15.40
N PRO A 310 -0.42 -27.04 15.77
CA PRO A 310 -0.01 -27.18 17.17
C PRO A 310 0.60 -25.92 17.81
N GLN A 311 1.24 -25.06 17.02
CA GLN A 311 1.84 -23.78 17.45
C GLN A 311 1.00 -22.56 17.05
N ALA A 312 -0.31 -22.76 16.86
CA ALA A 312 -1.23 -21.70 16.47
C ALA A 312 -1.21 -20.52 17.43
N VAL A 313 -1.33 -19.31 16.88
CA VAL A 313 -1.53 -18.07 17.64
C VAL A 313 -2.76 -17.35 17.08
N PRO A 314 -3.78 -17.04 17.89
CA PRO A 314 -3.92 -17.45 19.28
C PRO A 314 -4.10 -18.98 19.41
N MET A 315 -3.50 -19.58 20.44
CA MET A 315 -3.65 -21.01 20.71
C MET A 315 -5.02 -21.28 21.34
N LYS A 316 -6.05 -21.31 20.49
CA LYS A 316 -7.46 -21.51 20.86
C LYS A 316 -8.10 -22.48 19.88
N TYR A 317 -9.10 -23.19 20.38
CA TYR A 317 -9.83 -24.16 19.57
C TYR A 317 -10.99 -23.42 18.90
N PHE A 318 -11.44 -23.94 17.78
CA PHE A 318 -12.66 -23.51 17.13
C PHE A 318 -13.43 -24.75 16.67
N ILE A 319 -14.74 -24.63 16.51
CA ILE A 319 -15.57 -25.65 15.90
C ILE A 319 -15.87 -25.23 14.48
N ASP A 320 -15.56 -26.09 13.51
CA ASP A 320 -15.98 -25.91 12.12
C ASP A 320 -17.48 -26.25 11.99
N PRO A 321 -18.37 -25.26 11.76
CA PRO A 321 -19.80 -25.51 11.66
C PRO A 321 -20.20 -26.36 10.46
N ASP A 322 -19.43 -26.32 9.37
CA ASP A 322 -19.74 -27.05 8.15
C ASP A 322 -19.45 -28.54 8.30
N LYS A 323 -18.64 -28.90 9.31
CA LYS A 323 -18.21 -30.27 9.60
C LYS A 323 -18.82 -30.83 10.90
N CYS A 324 -19.23 -29.97 11.82
CA CYS A 324 -19.75 -30.38 13.12
C CYS A 324 -21.16 -30.98 13.02
N ILE A 325 -21.35 -32.19 13.56
CA ILE A 325 -22.66 -32.87 13.62
C ILE A 325 -23.50 -32.50 14.87
N LYS A 326 -23.06 -31.51 15.66
CA LYS A 326 -23.73 -31.05 16.90
C LYS A 326 -24.12 -32.19 17.86
N CYS A 327 -23.20 -33.12 18.11
CA CYS A 327 -23.42 -34.21 19.09
C CYS A 327 -23.15 -33.80 20.55
N TYR A 328 -22.67 -32.57 20.78
CA TYR A 328 -22.38 -31.96 22.10
C TYR A 328 -21.38 -32.69 23.01
N LYS A 329 -20.76 -33.79 22.57
CA LYS A 329 -19.74 -34.53 23.35
C LYS A 329 -18.56 -33.65 23.76
N CYS A 330 -18.10 -32.76 22.87
CA CYS A 330 -17.02 -31.83 23.16
C CYS A 330 -17.38 -30.87 24.31
N ALA A 331 -18.63 -30.38 24.34
CA ALA A 331 -19.13 -29.50 25.41
C ALA A 331 -19.17 -30.24 26.75
N ALA A 332 -19.66 -31.48 26.77
CA ALA A 332 -19.68 -32.31 27.98
C ALA A 332 -18.26 -32.61 28.52
N ALA A 333 -17.26 -32.74 27.64
CA ALA A 333 -15.87 -32.96 28.02
C ALA A 333 -15.13 -31.66 28.45
N CYS A 334 -15.72 -30.48 28.23
CA CYS A 334 -15.08 -29.21 28.55
C CYS A 334 -15.44 -28.73 29.96
N GLU A 335 -14.61 -29.07 30.94
CA GLU A 335 -14.81 -28.68 32.35
C GLU A 335 -14.88 -27.16 32.56
N ARG A 336 -14.24 -26.38 31.69
CA ARG A 336 -14.24 -24.90 31.75
C ARG A 336 -15.51 -24.28 31.18
N GLY A 337 -16.42 -25.06 30.59
CA GLY A 337 -17.62 -24.55 29.94
C GLY A 337 -17.31 -23.56 28.82
N ALA A 338 -16.22 -23.78 28.09
CA ALA A 338 -15.77 -22.87 27.04
C ALA A 338 -16.48 -23.09 25.70
N ILE A 339 -17.19 -24.20 25.50
CA ILE A 339 -17.87 -24.48 24.23
C ILE A 339 -19.27 -23.88 24.27
N ASP A 340 -19.56 -23.02 23.30
CA ASP A 340 -20.80 -22.26 23.22
C ASP A 340 -21.33 -22.29 21.79
N PHE A 341 -22.36 -23.12 21.54
CA PHE A 341 -22.99 -23.22 20.23
C PHE A 341 -23.93 -22.05 19.89
N THR A 342 -24.10 -21.10 20.80
CA THR A 342 -24.86 -19.86 20.59
C THR A 342 -23.99 -18.67 20.19
N ASP A 343 -22.67 -18.86 20.05
CA ASP A 343 -21.75 -17.83 19.53
C ASP A 343 -22.18 -17.38 18.13
N GLU A 344 -22.33 -16.06 17.97
CA GLU A 344 -22.74 -15.43 16.72
C GLU A 344 -21.59 -14.61 16.12
N ALA A 345 -21.72 -14.25 14.84
CA ALA A 345 -20.76 -13.40 14.17
C ALA A 345 -20.68 -12.02 14.83
N LYS A 346 -19.46 -11.49 14.98
CA LYS A 346 -19.21 -10.20 15.64
C LYS A 346 -18.78 -9.17 14.61
N ALA A 347 -19.60 -8.14 14.42
CA ALA A 347 -19.29 -7.03 13.53
C ALA A 347 -18.32 -6.04 14.20
N HIS A 348 -17.35 -5.56 13.43
CA HIS A 348 -16.36 -4.57 13.82
C HIS A 348 -16.43 -3.38 12.89
N ARG A 349 -16.41 -2.19 13.46
CA ARG A 349 -16.25 -0.93 12.71
C ARG A 349 -14.96 -0.26 13.14
N LEU A 350 -13.95 -0.33 12.28
CA LEU A 350 -12.60 0.14 12.53
C LEU A 350 -12.34 1.45 11.80
N GLU A 351 -11.76 2.42 12.50
CA GLU A 351 -11.36 3.69 11.89
C GLU A 351 -9.83 3.78 11.88
N VAL A 352 -9.25 3.84 10.68
CA VAL A 352 -7.80 3.77 10.49
C VAL A 352 -7.31 4.81 9.48
N GLY A 353 -6.06 5.25 9.64
CA GLY A 353 -5.43 6.18 8.72
C GLY A 353 -4.80 5.50 7.52
N THR A 354 -4.29 4.29 7.72
CA THR A 354 -3.57 3.51 6.71
C THR A 354 -3.98 2.04 6.74
N ILE A 355 -3.88 1.39 5.58
CA ILE A 355 -4.21 -0.03 5.40
C ILE A 355 -3.03 -0.69 4.68
N ILE A 356 -2.58 -1.83 5.20
CA ILE A 356 -1.59 -2.71 4.57
C ILE A 356 -2.29 -4.01 4.19
N VAL A 357 -2.22 -4.39 2.91
CA VAL A 357 -2.77 -5.65 2.40
C VAL A 357 -1.64 -6.67 2.27
N ALA A 358 -1.71 -7.75 3.04
CA ALA A 358 -0.71 -8.80 3.15
C ALA A 358 -1.38 -10.20 3.15
N THR A 359 -2.37 -10.41 2.28
CA THR A 359 -3.21 -11.61 2.23
C THR A 359 -2.53 -12.87 1.67
N GLY A 360 -1.24 -12.79 1.35
CA GLY A 360 -0.45 -13.93 0.91
C GLY A 360 -0.77 -14.40 -0.50
N CYS A 361 -0.64 -15.72 -0.71
CA CYS A 361 -0.84 -16.39 -1.99
C CYS A 361 -1.34 -17.83 -1.77
N ASP A 362 -1.84 -18.42 -2.86
CA ASP A 362 -2.23 -19.82 -2.93
C ASP A 362 -1.31 -20.61 -3.86
N ALA A 363 -1.22 -21.92 -3.59
CA ALA A 363 -0.54 -22.84 -4.49
C ALA A 363 -1.30 -22.95 -5.82
N PHE A 364 -0.56 -23.17 -6.91
CA PHE A 364 -1.18 -23.43 -8.20
C PHE A 364 -1.91 -24.78 -8.16
N ASP A 365 -3.15 -24.79 -8.65
CA ASP A 365 -3.93 -26.02 -8.84
C ASP A 365 -3.41 -26.81 -10.05
N ALA A 366 -2.61 -27.83 -9.76
CA ALA A 366 -1.98 -28.68 -10.76
C ALA A 366 -2.98 -29.52 -11.58
N ALA A 367 -4.24 -29.70 -11.14
CA ALA A 367 -5.25 -30.42 -11.92
C ALA A 367 -5.58 -29.71 -13.25
N LYS A 368 -5.27 -28.41 -13.37
CA LYS A 368 -5.36 -27.63 -14.62
C LYS A 368 -4.33 -28.03 -15.67
N LYS A 369 -3.40 -28.92 -15.32
CA LYS A 369 -2.32 -29.44 -16.16
C LYS A 369 -2.54 -30.95 -16.40
N PRO A 370 -3.45 -31.32 -17.32
CA PRO A 370 -3.78 -32.72 -17.57
C PRO A 370 -2.58 -33.54 -18.07
N GLU A 371 -1.53 -32.89 -18.59
CA GLU A 371 -0.28 -33.56 -18.96
C GLU A 371 0.46 -34.21 -17.76
N PHE A 372 0.09 -33.90 -16.52
CA PHE A 372 0.69 -34.47 -15.30
C PHE A 372 -0.07 -35.64 -14.68
N GLY A 373 -1.21 -36.06 -15.27
CA GLY A 373 -2.02 -37.19 -14.81
C GLY A 373 -3.34 -36.75 -14.22
#